data_AF-X1E0A3-F1
#
_entry.id   AF-X1E0A3-F1
#
_cell.length_a   1.000
_cell.length_b   1.000
_cell.length_c   1.000
_cell.angle_alpha   90.00
_cell.angle_beta   90.00
_cell.angle_gamma   90.00
#
_symmetry.space_group_name_H-M   'P 1'
#
loop_
_entity.id
_entity.type
_entity.pdbx_description
1 polymer ?
#
loop_
_entity_poly.entity_id
_entity_poly.type
_entity_poly.pdbx_seq_one_letter_code
_entity_poly.pdbx_strand_id
1 'polypeptide(L)'
;MSKTAFSITIIASIIFMAPAHLANAKNNTAQLDTCNVVWSSQSKDSSESMPVGGGDIGLNVWVENNELLFYIARSGTFDENNEFLKLGRVR
;
A
#
# COMPACT_ATOMS: atom_id res chain seq x y z
N MET A 1 -45.57 -20.31 6.12
CA MET A 1 -44.43 -21.03 5.52
C MET A 1 -43.92 -22.06 6.53
N SER A 2 -43.72 -23.33 6.16
CA SER A 2 -43.27 -24.34 7.13
C SER A 2 -41.81 -24.09 7.52
N LYS A 3 -41.44 -24.40 8.77
CA LYS A 3 -40.04 -24.26 9.26
C LYS A 3 -39.03 -24.99 8.36
N THR A 4 -39.47 -26.09 7.74
CA THR A 4 -38.72 -26.88 6.77
C THR A 4 -38.44 -26.12 5.47
N ALA A 5 -39.45 -25.44 4.91
CA ALA A 5 -39.29 -24.65 3.68
C ALA A 5 -38.34 -23.46 3.89
N PHE A 6 -38.43 -22.78 5.05
CA PHE A 6 -37.53 -21.67 5.38
C PHE A 6 -36.07 -22.13 5.55
N SER A 7 -35.85 -23.29 6.17
CA SER A 7 -34.51 -23.86 6.36
C SER A 7 -33.85 -24.26 5.04
N ILE A 8 -34.62 -24.83 4.10
CA ILE A 8 -34.12 -25.21 2.77
C ILE A 8 -33.71 -23.95 1.97
N THR A 9 -34.49 -22.87 2.04
CA THR A 9 -34.15 -21.62 1.35
C THR A 9 -32.85 -21.01 1.88
N ILE A 10 -32.64 -20.99 3.19
CA ILE A 10 -31.38 -20.49 3.78
C ILE A 10 -30.19 -21.33 3.33
N ILE A 11 -30.30 -22.66 3.39
CA ILE A 11 -29.21 -23.57 2.99
C ILE A 11 -28.89 -23.42 1.49
N ALA A 12 -29.91 -23.34 0.64
CA ALA A 12 -29.72 -23.12 -0.80
C ALA A 12 -29.06 -21.77 -1.12
N SER A 13 -29.38 -20.72 -0.35
CA SER A 13 -28.77 -19.39 -0.49
C SER A 13 -27.28 -19.39 -0.14
N ILE A 14 -26.91 -20.11 0.93
CA ILE A 14 -25.51 -20.24 1.37
C ILE A 14 -24.69 -21.05 0.35
N ILE A 15 -25.25 -22.14 -0.18
CA ILE A 15 -24.60 -22.96 -1.21
C ILE A 15 -24.38 -22.16 -2.51
N PHE A 16 -25.31 -21.27 -2.87
CA PHE A 16 -25.18 -20.45 -4.08
C PHE A 16 -24.18 -19.29 -3.93
N MET A 17 -23.98 -18.73 -2.73
CA MET A 17 -22.99 -17.67 -2.48
C MET A 17 -21.56 -18.18 -2.18
N ALA A 18 -21.39 -19.39 -1.66
CA ALA A 18 -20.08 -19.93 -1.28
C ALA A 18 -19.00 -19.96 -2.40
N PRO A 19 -19.32 -20.28 -3.67
CA PRO A 19 -18.32 -20.35 -4.75
C PRO A 19 -17.72 -18.98 -5.08
N ALA A 20 -18.48 -17.90 -4.93
CA ALA A 20 -18.03 -16.53 -5.22
C ALA A 20 -17.00 -16.03 -4.19
N HIS A 21 -17.09 -16.48 -2.93
CA HIS A 21 -16.16 -16.10 -1.87
C HIS A 21 -14.80 -16.82 -1.97
N LEU A 22 -14.76 -18.08 -2.43
CA LEU A 22 -13.50 -18.83 -2.59
C LEU A 22 -12.67 -18.36 -3.79
N ALA A 23 -13.30 -17.81 -4.84
CA ALA A 23 -12.61 -17.33 -6.04
C ALA A 23 -11.71 -16.10 -5.76
N ASN A 24 -12.02 -15.32 -4.72
CA ASN A 24 -11.33 -14.06 -4.41
C ASN A 24 -10.08 -14.21 -3.54
N ALA A 25 -9.74 -15.42 -3.05
CA ALA A 25 -8.59 -15.61 -2.17
C ALA A 25 -7.24 -15.80 -2.90
N LYS A 26 -7.25 -16.04 -4.22
CA LYS A 26 -6.05 -16.39 -5.01
C LYS A 26 -5.32 -15.22 -5.67
N ASN A 27 -5.80 -13.99 -5.54
CA ASN A 27 -5.24 -12.81 -6.24
C ASN A 27 -4.23 -11.98 -5.42
N ASN A 28 -4.04 -12.28 -4.14
CA ASN A 28 -3.22 -11.45 -3.27
C ASN A 28 -1.71 -11.54 -3.57
N THR A 29 -1.18 -12.69 -3.97
CA THR A 29 0.27 -12.86 -4.17
C THR A 29 0.78 -12.11 -5.40
N ALA A 30 0.10 -12.25 -6.54
CA ALA A 30 0.47 -11.56 -7.77
C ALA A 30 0.39 -10.03 -7.63
N GLN A 31 -0.52 -9.52 -6.81
CA GLN A 31 -0.59 -8.09 -6.50
C GLN A 31 0.59 -7.64 -5.64
N LEU A 32 0.99 -8.43 -4.63
CA LEU A 32 2.13 -8.12 -3.78
C LEU A 32 3.46 -8.16 -4.54
N ASP A 33 3.59 -9.04 -5.54
CA ASP A 33 4.79 -9.10 -6.38
C ASP A 33 5.06 -7.77 -7.11
N THR A 34 4.01 -6.98 -7.40
CA THR A 34 4.18 -5.65 -8.02
C THR A 34 4.81 -4.61 -7.08
N CYS A 35 4.83 -4.86 -5.77
CA CYS A 35 5.46 -4.01 -4.77
C CYS A 35 6.97 -4.29 -4.61
N ASN A 36 7.49 -5.40 -5.17
CA ASN A 36 8.91 -5.75 -5.16
C ASN A 36 9.68 -5.02 -6.26
N VAL A 37 9.63 -3.69 -6.24
CA VAL A 37 10.22 -2.82 -7.27
C VAL A 37 11.75 -2.84 -7.17
N VAL A 38 12.42 -3.01 -8.32
CA VAL A 38 13.87 -2.89 -8.47
C VAL A 38 14.16 -1.74 -9.43
N TRP A 39 14.88 -0.72 -8.97
CA TRP A 39 15.34 0.39 -9.82
C TRP A 39 16.66 0.01 -10.50
N SER A 40 16.65 -0.01 -11.84
CA SER A 40 17.82 -0.34 -12.67
C SER A 40 18.56 0.88 -13.22
N SER A 41 18.05 2.09 -12.97
CA SER A 41 18.64 3.37 -13.35
C SER A 41 18.55 4.36 -12.20
N GLN A 42 19.40 5.39 -12.23
CA GLN A 42 19.26 6.53 -11.31
C GLN A 42 17.97 7.30 -11.61
N SER A 43 17.45 7.96 -10.58
CA SER A 43 16.30 8.83 -10.67
C SER A 43 16.66 10.14 -11.37
N LYS A 44 15.69 10.71 -12.08
CA LYS A 44 15.80 12.06 -12.66
C LYS A 44 15.78 13.13 -11.58
N ASP A 45 14.92 12.97 -10.58
CA ASP A 45 14.76 13.85 -9.43
C ASP A 45 13.95 13.13 -8.32
N SER A 46 13.63 13.84 -7.24
CA SER A 46 12.91 13.29 -6.10
C SER A 46 11.50 12.75 -6.37
N SER A 47 10.90 13.02 -7.53
CA SER A 47 9.59 12.47 -7.92
C SER A 47 9.61 10.95 -8.12
N GLU A 48 10.79 10.37 -8.38
CA GLU A 48 10.99 8.93 -8.58
C GLU A 48 11.51 8.23 -7.31
N SER A 49 11.42 8.90 -6.15
CA SER A 49 11.91 8.38 -4.88
C SER A 49 11.11 7.17 -4.36
N MET A 50 11.83 6.27 -3.71
CA MET A 50 11.26 5.17 -2.92
C MET A 50 10.83 5.69 -1.54
N PRO A 51 9.55 5.54 -1.14
CA PRO A 51 9.15 5.79 0.23
C PRO A 51 9.74 4.72 1.17
N VAL A 52 10.40 5.16 2.23
CA VAL A 52 10.93 4.30 3.30
C VAL A 52 10.44 4.85 4.64
N GLY A 53 9.96 4.01 5.53
CA GLY A 53 9.43 4.46 6.82
C GLY A 53 9.75 3.50 7.95
N GLY A 54 9.84 4.04 9.16
CA GLY A 54 10.04 3.27 10.38
C GLY A 54 9.77 4.13 11.61
N GLY A 55 8.88 3.66 12.50
CA GLY A 55 8.50 4.42 13.69
C GLY A 55 7.87 5.76 13.34
N ASP A 56 8.41 6.86 13.89
CA ASP A 56 7.95 8.23 13.66
C ASP A 56 8.70 8.94 12.51
N ILE A 57 9.51 8.23 11.73
CA ILE A 57 10.31 8.78 10.62
C ILE A 57 9.84 8.22 9.27
N GLY A 58 9.69 9.11 8.29
CA GLY A 58 9.46 8.80 6.89
C GLY A 58 10.52 9.44 6.00
N LEU A 59 10.96 8.72 4.97
CA LEU A 59 11.94 9.14 3.99
C LEU A 59 11.40 8.98 2.57
N ASN A 60 11.78 9.91 1.71
CA ASN A 60 11.75 9.72 0.26
C ASN A 60 13.20 9.54 -0.19
N VAL A 61 13.59 8.35 -0.62
CA VAL A 61 14.98 8.02 -0.97
C VAL A 61 15.14 7.91 -2.47
N TRP A 62 16.13 8.56 -3.07
CA TRP A 62 16.43 8.42 -4.50
C TRP A 62 17.94 8.54 -4.76
N VAL A 63 18.37 8.15 -5.95
CA VAL A 63 19.75 8.33 -6.40
C VAL A 63 19.74 9.26 -7.60
N GLU A 64 20.53 10.33 -7.57
CA GLU A 64 20.64 11.30 -8.66
C GLU A 64 22.10 11.76 -8.75
N ASN A 65 22.65 11.90 -9.96
CA ASN A 65 24.03 12.33 -10.18
C ASN A 65 25.07 11.53 -9.36
N ASN A 66 24.86 10.22 -9.23
CA ASN A 66 25.69 9.31 -8.44
C ASN A 66 25.73 9.58 -6.92
N GLU A 67 24.81 10.39 -6.40
CA GLU A 67 24.64 10.63 -4.96
C GLU A 67 23.35 9.96 -4.47
N LEU A 68 23.36 9.48 -3.22
CA LEU A 68 22.16 9.00 -2.53
C LEU A 68 21.54 10.19 -1.80
N LEU A 69 20.32 10.55 -2.16
CA LEU A 69 19.60 11.65 -1.54
C LEU A 69 18.36 11.13 -0.82
N PHE A 70 17.96 11.86 0.23
CA PHE A 70 16.65 11.66 0.81
C PHE A 70 16.06 12.92 1.42
N TYR A 71 14.74 13.00 1.40
CA TYR A 71 14.00 13.91 2.26
C TYR A 71 13.60 13.21 3.55
N ILE A 72 13.61 13.94 4.66
CA ILE A 72 13.19 13.43 5.97
C ILE A 72 11.89 14.10 6.43
N ALA A 73 10.98 13.31 6.96
CA ALA A 73 9.77 13.74 7.62
C ALA A 73 9.67 13.05 8.99
N ARG A 74 9.11 13.76 9.98
CA ARG A 74 8.80 13.22 11.30
C ARG A 74 7.32 13.38 11.60
N SER A 75 6.67 12.34 12.12
CA SER A 75 5.28 12.40 12.54
C SER A 75 5.00 13.60 13.47
N GLY A 76 3.87 14.27 13.28
CA GLY A 76 3.52 15.47 14.05
C GLY A 76 4.06 16.78 13.48
N THR A 77 4.83 16.74 12.39
CA THR A 77 5.33 17.94 11.72
C THR A 77 4.35 18.37 10.63
N PHE A 78 3.69 19.49 10.86
CA PHE A 78 2.73 20.08 9.94
C PHE A 78 2.99 21.57 9.76
N ASP A 79 2.59 22.10 8.60
CA ASP A 79 2.49 23.55 8.39
C ASP A 79 1.13 24.10 8.88
N GLU A 80 0.91 25.40 8.70
CA GLU A 80 -0.36 26.07 9.04
C GLU A 80 -1.57 25.57 8.24
N ASN A 81 -1.34 24.87 7.13
CA ASN A 81 -2.37 24.27 6.28
C ASN A 81 -2.60 22.79 6.59
N ASN A 82 -1.95 22.26 7.63
CA ASN A 82 -1.99 20.87 8.03
C ASN A 82 -1.41 19.90 6.97
N GLU A 83 -0.43 20.36 6.20
CA GLU A 83 0.34 19.56 5.24
C GLU A 83 1.57 18.93 5.89
N PHE A 84 1.93 17.73 5.43
CA PHE A 84 3.15 17.06 5.86
C PHE A 84 4.39 17.73 5.29
N LEU A 85 5.36 18.00 6.15
CA LEU A 85 6.59 18.68 5.76
C LEU A 85 7.76 17.71 5.52
N LYS A 86 8.50 17.99 4.44
CA LYS A 86 9.84 17.44 4.19
C LYS A 86 10.86 18.36 4.86
N LEU A 87 11.21 18.05 6.11
CA LEU A 87 12.02 18.88 7.02
C LEU A 87 13.40 19.24 6.47
N GLY A 88 13.94 18.44 5.56
CA GLY A 88 15.21 18.73 4.91
C GLY A 88 15.59 17.68 3.90
N ARG A 89 16.61 18.01 3.09
CA ARG A 89 17.26 17.12 2.13
C ARG A 89 18.65 16.76 2.61
N VAL A 90 18.97 15.47 2.58
CA VAL A 90 20.31 14.93 2.90
C VAL A 90 20.92 14.35 1.62
N ARG A 91 22.25 14.39 1.53
CA ARG A 91 23.10 13.83 0.48
C ARG A 91 24.31 13.13 1.12
#